data_AF-A0A7V0WER1-F1
#
_entry.id   AF-A0A7V0WER1-F1
#
_cell.length_a   1.000
_cell.length_b   1.000
_cell.length_c   1.000
_cell.angle_alpha   90.00
_cell.angle_beta   90.00
_cell.angle_gamma   90.00
#
_symmetry.space_group_name_H-M   'P 1'
#
loop_
_entity.id
_entity.type
_entity.pdbx_description
1 polymer ?
#
loop_
_entity_poly.entity_id
_entity_poly.type
_entity_poly.pdbx_seq_one_letter_code
_entity_poly.pdbx_strand_id
1 'polypeptide(L)'
;MEKDEKRNVLWAFIITGILILISITYYKVNVYYMYLIVYIWFGFAYGMMLQYGRFCMASASRDLFAAGVPRMAVGILIALVFFSLVGVMLSATNMSTFHAGPLGPHELIGGLIFGVGMVLAGGCASGSLYKIGEGNGTSVLAILGISFGQAVFVDIGGFFNKLLPQSWVETARATTWVPKEKITSWFDHYLLGYVLNKPQILLSDTDAMSAVSSNTMRFFIANSLVNTILPSILLLALIYYAYIRKGFIKKRKKAKASTGLGAHAAGLWKMITASKRTTLMGILIGITAGIHILSMKGMQ
;
A
#
# COMPACT_ATOMS: atom_id res chain seq x y z
N MET A 1 -2.48 6.76 -36.41
CA MET A 1 -2.59 5.45 -35.72
C MET A 1 -1.33 4.63 -35.87
N GLU A 2 -0.97 4.08 -37.05
CA GLU A 2 0.24 3.24 -37.20
C GLU A 2 1.55 4.00 -36.89
N LYS A 3 1.65 5.27 -37.30
CA LYS A 3 2.81 6.13 -37.00
C LYS A 3 2.95 6.46 -35.52
N ASP A 4 1.83 6.65 -34.81
CA ASP A 4 1.81 6.93 -33.37
C ASP A 4 2.15 5.68 -32.56
N GLU A 5 1.68 4.52 -33.00
CA GLU A 5 2.01 3.23 -32.41
C GLU A 5 3.50 2.91 -32.56
N LYS A 6 4.07 3.06 -33.76
CA LYS A 6 5.53 2.92 -33.99
C LYS A 6 6.35 3.88 -33.13
N ARG A 7 5.89 5.12 -32.96
CA ARG A 7 6.54 6.11 -32.07
C ARG A 7 6.48 5.67 -30.61
N ASN A 8 5.35 5.17 -30.13
CA ASN A 8 5.20 4.71 -28.75
C ASN A 8 6.04 3.47 -28.46
N VAL A 9 6.10 2.53 -29.41
CA VAL A 9 6.96 1.35 -29.33
C VAL A 9 8.44 1.76 -29.29
N LEU A 10 8.85 2.72 -30.12
CA LEU A 10 10.21 3.28 -30.09
C LEU A 10 10.52 3.90 -28.72
N TRP A 11 9.63 4.72 -28.18
CA TRP A 11 9.80 5.29 -26.84
C TRP A 11 9.89 4.23 -25.75
N ALA A 12 9.08 3.16 -25.83
CA ALA A 12 9.18 2.04 -24.89
C ALA A 12 10.57 1.39 -24.94
N PHE A 13 11.10 1.11 -26.15
CA PHE A 13 12.44 0.56 -26.30
C PHE A 13 13.54 1.51 -25.79
N ILE A 14 13.41 2.82 -26.05
CA ILE A 14 14.36 3.82 -25.55
C ILE A 14 14.35 3.84 -24.02
N ILE A 15 13.17 3.89 -23.39
CA ILE A 15 13.04 3.91 -21.93
C ILE A 15 13.62 2.63 -21.33
N THR A 16 13.24 1.46 -21.84
CA THR A 16 13.77 0.19 -21.36
C THR A 16 15.29 0.09 -21.56
N GLY A 17 15.81 0.56 -22.69
CA GLY A 17 17.25 0.62 -22.96
C GLY A 17 18.00 1.50 -21.96
N ILE A 18 17.44 2.67 -21.62
CA ILE A 18 17.99 3.55 -20.59
C ILE A 18 17.98 2.88 -19.21
N LEU A 19 16.88 2.22 -18.82
CA LEU A 19 16.79 1.51 -17.54
C LEU A 19 17.83 0.39 -17.44
N ILE A 20 18.07 -0.36 -18.53
CA ILE A 20 19.11 -1.40 -18.59
C ILE A 20 20.50 -0.77 -18.46
N LEU A 21 20.78 0.31 -19.18
CA LEU A 21 22.08 1.00 -19.12
C LEU A 21 22.38 1.53 -17.72
N ILE A 22 21.37 2.14 -17.07
CA ILE A 22 21.46 2.59 -15.68
C ILE A 22 21.74 1.40 -14.75
N SER A 23 21.05 0.27 -14.96
CA SER A 23 21.25 -0.94 -14.17
C SER A 23 22.68 -1.48 -14.29
N ILE A 24 23.21 -1.54 -15.52
CA ILE A 24 24.60 -1.99 -15.78
C ILE A 24 25.61 -1.03 -15.12
N THR A 25 25.33 0.27 -15.19
CA THR A 25 26.19 1.28 -14.57
C THR A 25 26.25 1.09 -13.05
N TYR A 26 25.09 1.00 -12.39
CA TYR A 26 25.05 0.76 -10.94
C TYR A 26 25.77 -0.52 -10.53
N TYR A 27 25.58 -1.61 -11.28
CA TYR A 27 26.27 -2.87 -11.03
C TYR A 27 27.80 -2.74 -11.14
N LYS A 28 28.30 -1.97 -12.11
CA LYS A 28 29.75 -1.77 -12.31
C LYS A 28 30.39 -0.87 -11.26
N VAL A 29 29.67 0.14 -10.75
CA VAL A 29 30.23 1.07 -9.75
C VAL A 29 30.42 0.37 -8.41
N ASN A 30 29.39 -0.32 -7.92
CA ASN A 30 29.48 -1.05 -6.66
C ASN A 30 28.37 -2.08 -6.51
N VAL A 31 28.71 -3.27 -5.99
CA VAL A 31 27.75 -4.34 -5.68
C VAL A 31 26.67 -3.86 -4.69
N TYR A 32 27.01 -2.93 -3.78
CA TYR A 32 26.02 -2.37 -2.85
C TYR A 32 24.87 -1.66 -3.56
N TYR A 33 25.04 -1.13 -4.78
CA TYR A 33 23.94 -0.45 -5.50
C TYR A 33 22.91 -1.40 -6.11
N MET A 34 23.02 -2.71 -5.87
CA MET A 34 22.05 -3.70 -6.36
C MET A 34 20.62 -3.43 -5.86
N TYR A 35 20.43 -2.87 -4.66
CA TYR A 35 19.09 -2.49 -4.16
C TYR A 35 18.45 -1.38 -5.00
N LEU A 36 19.24 -0.44 -5.55
CA LEU A 36 18.72 0.62 -6.44
C LEU A 36 18.19 0.03 -7.73
N ILE A 37 18.85 -1.00 -8.26
CA ILE A 37 18.41 -1.72 -9.45
C ILE A 37 17.04 -2.36 -9.19
N VAL A 38 16.88 -3.04 -8.05
CA VAL A 38 15.59 -3.62 -7.65
C VAL A 38 14.51 -2.54 -7.52
N TYR A 39 14.81 -1.40 -6.90
CA TYR A 39 13.86 -0.29 -6.77
C TYR A 39 13.44 0.31 -8.11
N ILE A 40 14.37 0.45 -9.06
CA ILE A 40 14.05 0.99 -10.39
C ILE A 40 13.10 0.04 -11.14
N TRP A 41 13.42 -1.25 -11.18
CA TRP A 41 12.58 -2.24 -11.87
C TRP A 41 11.25 -2.46 -11.17
N PHE A 42 11.23 -2.52 -9.85
CA PHE A 42 10.00 -2.58 -9.07
C PHE A 42 9.17 -1.31 -9.29
N GLY A 43 9.76 -0.12 -9.18
CA GLY A 43 9.07 1.14 -9.40
C GLY A 43 8.48 1.26 -10.79
N PHE A 44 9.20 0.80 -11.82
CA PHE A 44 8.70 0.74 -13.19
C PHE A 44 7.50 -0.21 -13.33
N ALA A 45 7.63 -1.46 -12.86
CA ALA A 45 6.55 -2.45 -12.92
C ALA A 45 5.32 -2.01 -12.10
N TYR A 46 5.55 -1.55 -10.86
CA TYR A 46 4.51 -1.09 -9.95
C TYR A 46 3.81 0.17 -10.51
N GLY A 47 4.56 1.13 -11.04
CA GLY A 47 4.04 2.33 -11.68
C GLY A 47 3.13 2.02 -12.87
N MET A 48 3.54 1.10 -13.76
CA MET A 48 2.71 0.65 -14.88
C MET A 48 1.40 0.02 -14.40
N MET A 49 1.46 -0.82 -13.35
CA MET A 49 0.26 -1.45 -12.78
C MET A 49 -0.69 -0.42 -12.15
N LEU A 50 -0.15 0.56 -11.43
CA LEU A 50 -0.92 1.66 -10.84
C LEU A 50 -1.60 2.50 -11.92
N GLN A 51 -0.89 2.86 -12.98
CA GLN A 51 -1.40 3.65 -14.09
C GLN A 51 -2.51 2.91 -14.84
N TYR A 52 -2.26 1.65 -15.24
CA TYR A 52 -3.24 0.84 -15.97
C TYR A 52 -4.50 0.53 -15.14
N GLY A 53 -4.32 0.31 -13.83
CA GLY A 53 -5.42 0.06 -12.90
C GLY A 53 -6.12 1.33 -12.40
N ARG A 54 -5.54 2.52 -12.66
CA ARG A 54 -5.93 3.82 -12.09
C ARG A 54 -6.04 3.80 -10.56
N PHE A 55 -5.11 3.11 -9.90
CA PHE A 55 -5.13 2.90 -8.45
C PHE A 55 -4.89 4.21 -7.69
N CYS A 56 -5.94 4.74 -7.07
CA CYS A 56 -5.90 5.97 -6.29
C CYS A 56 -6.80 5.82 -5.05
N MET A 57 -6.19 5.86 -3.86
CA MET A 57 -6.91 5.75 -2.58
C MET A 57 -7.92 6.89 -2.40
N ALA A 58 -7.55 8.12 -2.77
CA ALA A 58 -8.45 9.27 -2.71
C ALA A 58 -9.68 9.09 -3.61
N SER A 59 -9.47 8.61 -4.84
CA SER A 59 -10.58 8.29 -5.77
C SER A 59 -11.42 7.12 -5.29
N ALA A 60 -10.83 6.12 -4.61
CA ALA A 60 -11.59 5.01 -4.05
C ALA A 60 -12.59 5.46 -3.00
N SER A 61 -12.19 6.32 -2.08
CA SER A 61 -13.09 6.89 -1.07
C SER A 61 -14.14 7.79 -1.71
N ARG A 62 -13.74 8.72 -2.58
CA ARG A 62 -14.67 9.64 -3.25
C ARG A 62 -15.69 8.90 -4.12
N ASP A 63 -15.24 7.97 -4.96
CA ASP A 63 -16.12 7.26 -5.89
C ASP A 63 -17.08 6.32 -5.14
N LEU A 64 -16.65 5.74 -4.01
CA LEU A 64 -17.51 4.92 -3.17
C LEU A 64 -18.58 5.76 -2.46
N PHE A 65 -18.20 6.82 -1.75
CA PHE A 65 -19.14 7.58 -0.92
C PHE A 65 -19.94 8.62 -1.69
N ALA A 66 -19.35 9.33 -2.66
CA ALA A 66 -20.02 10.40 -3.40
C ALA A 66 -20.72 9.88 -4.67
N ALA A 67 -20.06 9.00 -5.44
CA ALA A 67 -20.61 8.51 -6.70
C ALA A 67 -21.35 7.17 -6.57
N GLY A 68 -21.17 6.43 -5.47
CA GLY A 68 -21.74 5.09 -5.28
C GLY A 68 -21.15 4.02 -6.20
N VAL A 69 -19.94 4.24 -6.72
CA VAL A 69 -19.24 3.34 -7.64
C VAL A 69 -18.09 2.63 -6.90
N PRO A 70 -18.25 1.35 -6.50
CA PRO A 70 -17.28 0.66 -5.64
C PRO A 70 -16.04 0.12 -6.39
N ARG A 71 -15.84 0.50 -7.65
CA ARG A 71 -14.85 -0.11 -8.55
C ARG A 71 -13.43 -0.13 -7.98
N MET A 72 -12.96 1.02 -7.49
CA MET A 72 -11.59 1.17 -6.98
C MET A 72 -11.43 0.55 -5.58
N ALA A 73 -12.44 0.70 -4.71
CA ALA A 73 -12.43 0.09 -3.38
C ALA A 73 -12.32 -1.44 -3.46
N VAL A 74 -13.05 -2.06 -4.39
CA VAL A 74 -12.94 -3.50 -4.67
C VAL A 74 -11.51 -3.88 -5.11
N GLY A 75 -10.91 -3.11 -6.02
CA GLY A 75 -9.54 -3.35 -6.48
C GLY A 75 -8.50 -3.31 -5.36
N ILE A 76 -8.64 -2.34 -4.44
CA ILE A 76 -7.74 -2.20 -3.28
C ILE A 76 -7.88 -3.37 -2.32
N LEU A 77 -9.12 -3.79 -2.00
CA LEU A 77 -9.35 -4.95 -1.12
C LEU A 77 -8.76 -6.23 -1.71
N ILE A 78 -8.87 -6.42 -3.02
CA ILE A 78 -8.25 -7.57 -3.71
C ILE A 78 -6.73 -7.49 -3.65
N ALA A 79 -6.15 -6.30 -3.84
CA ALA A 79 -4.71 -6.12 -3.72
C ALA A 79 -4.20 -6.47 -2.32
N LEU A 80 -4.93 -6.05 -1.27
CA LEU A 80 -4.61 -6.39 0.13
C LEU A 80 -4.66 -7.90 0.39
N VAL A 81 -5.69 -8.59 -0.11
CA VAL A 81 -5.82 -10.05 0.03
C VAL A 81 -4.65 -10.79 -0.65
N PHE A 82 -4.28 -10.40 -1.86
CA PHE A 82 -3.16 -11.05 -2.54
C PHE A 82 -1.81 -10.72 -1.90
N PHE A 83 -1.64 -9.49 -1.42
CA PHE A 83 -0.47 -9.11 -0.64
C PHE A 83 -0.36 -9.94 0.64
N SER A 84 -1.45 -10.13 1.39
CA SER A 84 -1.43 -10.92 2.62
C SER A 84 -1.13 -12.39 2.35
N LEU A 85 -1.63 -12.96 1.25
CA LEU A 85 -1.32 -14.34 0.83
C LEU A 85 0.16 -14.53 0.51
N VAL A 86 0.80 -13.59 -0.19
CA VAL A 86 2.24 -13.64 -0.41
C VAL A 86 3.00 -13.43 0.92
N GLY A 87 2.51 -12.53 1.77
CA GLY A 87 3.06 -12.29 3.10
C GLY A 87 3.13 -13.54 3.99
N VAL A 88 2.16 -14.46 3.90
CA VAL A 88 2.20 -15.75 4.60
C VAL A 88 3.43 -16.57 4.22
N MET A 89 3.74 -16.64 2.93
CA MET A 89 4.90 -17.40 2.44
C MET A 89 6.21 -16.75 2.89
N LEU A 90 6.28 -15.42 2.88
CA LEU A 90 7.45 -14.69 3.37
C LEU A 90 7.65 -14.89 4.87
N SER A 91 6.58 -14.84 5.67
CA SER A 91 6.66 -15.10 7.11
C SER A 91 7.04 -16.56 7.41
N ALA A 92 6.46 -17.52 6.68
CA ALA A 92 6.77 -18.94 6.86
C ALA A 92 8.24 -19.29 6.53
N THR A 93 8.86 -18.53 5.64
CA THR A 93 10.27 -18.71 5.22
C THR A 93 11.26 -17.82 5.98
N ASN A 94 10.81 -17.07 6.99
CA ASN A 94 11.60 -16.04 7.69
C ASN A 94 12.20 -14.97 6.76
N MET A 95 11.62 -14.78 5.57
CA MET A 95 12.02 -13.76 4.60
C MET A 95 11.17 -12.49 4.67
N SER A 96 10.31 -12.38 5.68
CA SER A 96 9.53 -11.16 5.91
C SER A 96 10.37 -10.09 6.61
N THR A 97 10.44 -8.89 6.04
CA THR A 97 10.93 -7.67 6.70
C THR A 97 9.79 -6.78 7.18
N PHE A 98 8.57 -7.30 7.19
CA PHE A 98 7.39 -6.52 7.56
C PHE A 98 7.35 -6.31 9.07
N HIS A 99 7.38 -5.04 9.47
CA HIS A 99 7.23 -4.62 10.86
C HIS A 99 5.89 -3.92 10.99
N ALA A 100 5.02 -4.44 11.85
CA ALA A 100 3.72 -3.82 12.08
C ALA A 100 3.92 -2.50 12.82
N GLY A 101 3.38 -1.42 12.26
CA GLY A 101 3.39 -0.12 12.93
C GLY A 101 2.57 -0.18 14.23
N PRO A 102 3.03 0.47 15.31
CA PRO A 102 2.27 0.48 16.55
C PRO A 102 0.93 1.21 16.35
N LEU A 103 -0.12 0.70 17.00
CA LEU A 103 -1.40 1.39 17.05
C LEU A 103 -1.40 2.42 18.18
N GLY A 104 -1.88 3.61 17.87
CA GLY A 104 -1.96 4.71 18.83
C GLY A 104 -2.91 5.83 18.38
N PRO A 105 -3.15 6.81 19.27
CA PRO A 105 -3.98 7.97 18.95
C PRO A 105 -3.32 8.89 17.92
N HIS A 106 -1.99 8.88 17.83
CA HIS A 106 -1.24 9.71 16.88
C HIS A 106 -1.50 9.29 15.43
N GLU A 107 -1.65 8.00 15.18
CA GLU A 107 -1.97 7.43 13.87
C GLU A 107 -3.38 7.83 13.42
N LEU A 108 -4.34 7.90 14.35
CA LEU A 108 -5.70 8.37 14.06
C LEU A 108 -5.70 9.85 13.69
N ILE A 109 -5.06 10.69 14.49
CA ILE A 109 -4.98 12.14 14.25
C ILE A 109 -4.21 12.41 12.95
N GLY A 110 -3.05 11.77 12.77
CA GLY A 110 -2.24 11.87 11.57
C GLY A 110 -2.98 11.38 10.32
N GLY A 111 -3.72 10.28 10.43
CA GLY A 111 -4.57 9.76 9.35
C GLY A 111 -5.69 10.72 8.95
N LEU A 112 -6.31 11.40 9.91
CA LEU A 112 -7.31 12.44 9.63
C LEU A 112 -6.70 13.65 8.91
N ILE A 113 -5.58 14.17 9.40
CA ILE A 113 -4.85 15.29 8.77
C ILE A 113 -4.40 14.90 7.36
N PHE A 114 -3.83 13.71 7.20
CA PHE A 114 -3.42 13.18 5.90
C PHE A 114 -4.62 13.04 4.94
N GLY A 115 -5.77 12.59 5.45
CA GLY A 115 -7.03 12.51 4.70
C GLY A 115 -7.48 13.86 4.16
N VAL A 116 -7.49 14.90 5.02
CA VAL A 116 -7.80 16.27 4.60
C VAL A 116 -6.79 16.75 3.56
N GLY A 117 -5.50 16.51 3.78
CA GLY A 117 -4.43 16.83 2.82
C GLY A 117 -4.64 16.18 1.45
N MET A 118 -5.05 14.91 1.39
CA MET A 118 -5.34 14.21 0.13
C MET A 118 -6.49 14.87 -0.66
N VAL A 119 -7.51 15.40 0.03
CA VAL A 119 -8.62 16.11 -0.61
C VAL A 119 -8.15 17.46 -1.15
N LEU A 120 -7.39 18.23 -0.35
CA LEU A 120 -6.86 19.53 -0.75
C LEU A 120 -5.86 19.42 -1.91
N ALA A 121 -5.02 18.38 -1.92
CA ALA A 121 -4.07 18.12 -2.99
C ALA A 121 -4.70 17.54 -4.27
N GLY A 122 -5.98 17.15 -4.24
CA GLY A 122 -6.69 16.55 -5.38
C GLY A 122 -6.21 15.13 -5.76
N GLY A 123 -5.50 14.44 -4.86
CA GLY A 123 -4.92 13.12 -5.12
C GLY A 123 -4.21 12.50 -3.90
N CYS A 124 -4.06 11.18 -3.92
CA CYS A 124 -3.17 10.47 -2.99
C CYS A 124 -1.76 10.32 -3.59
N ALA A 125 -0.77 9.97 -2.77
CA ALA A 125 0.62 9.84 -3.21
C ALA A 125 0.79 8.93 -4.45
N SER A 126 0.23 7.72 -4.41
CA SER A 126 0.27 6.79 -5.56
C SER A 126 -0.45 7.36 -6.80
N GLY A 127 -1.57 8.06 -6.58
CA GLY A 127 -2.35 8.71 -7.62
C GLY A 127 -1.58 9.83 -8.30
N SER A 128 -0.90 10.67 -7.52
CA SER A 128 -0.12 11.78 -8.02
C SER A 128 1.12 11.30 -8.77
N LEU A 129 1.80 10.25 -8.30
CA LEU A 129 2.99 9.69 -8.95
C LEU A 129 2.72 9.22 -10.40
N TYR A 130 1.71 8.38 -10.63
CA TYR A 130 1.45 7.92 -12.00
C TYR A 130 0.89 9.05 -12.89
N LYS A 131 0.11 9.99 -12.33
CA LYS A 131 -0.43 11.14 -13.07
C LYS A 131 0.67 12.11 -13.52
N ILE A 132 1.75 12.25 -12.73
CA ILE A 132 2.95 12.98 -13.18
C ILE A 132 3.54 12.29 -14.41
N GLY A 133 3.62 10.95 -14.40
CA GLY A 133 4.04 10.17 -15.58
C GLY A 133 3.13 10.36 -16.80
N GLU A 134 1.86 10.70 -16.60
CA GLU A 134 0.90 11.07 -17.65
C GLU A 134 0.99 12.55 -18.10
N GLY A 135 1.87 13.35 -17.47
CA GLY A 135 2.05 14.77 -17.77
C GLY A 135 1.15 15.73 -16.98
N ASN A 136 0.57 15.28 -15.86
CA ASN A 136 -0.29 16.14 -15.04
C ASN A 136 0.53 17.09 -14.15
N GLY A 137 0.56 18.37 -14.52
CA GLY A 137 1.26 19.43 -13.78
C GLY A 137 0.75 19.67 -12.35
N THR A 138 -0.55 19.50 -12.07
CA THR A 138 -1.06 19.69 -10.69
C THR A 138 -0.59 18.58 -9.76
N SER A 139 -0.38 17.37 -10.31
CA SER A 139 0.15 16.24 -9.55
C SER A 139 1.63 16.43 -9.18
N VAL A 140 2.40 17.17 -9.99
CA VAL A 140 3.80 17.55 -9.67
C VAL A 140 3.83 18.39 -8.40
N LEU A 141 2.97 19.41 -8.32
CA LEU A 141 2.90 20.26 -7.14
C LEU A 141 2.49 19.47 -5.89
N ALA A 142 1.57 18.52 -6.03
CA ALA A 142 1.17 17.65 -4.93
C ALA A 142 2.34 16.79 -4.41
N ILE A 143 3.14 16.19 -5.29
CA ILE A 143 4.31 15.39 -4.87
C ILE A 143 5.39 16.27 -4.25
N LEU A 144 5.69 17.43 -4.84
CA LEU A 144 6.66 18.36 -4.25
C LEU A 144 6.19 18.81 -2.85
N GLY A 145 4.91 19.16 -2.69
CA GLY A 145 4.34 19.53 -1.39
C GLY A 145 4.45 18.41 -0.36
N ILE A 146 4.18 17.16 -0.75
CA ILE A 146 4.36 15.99 0.13
C ILE A 146 5.85 15.83 0.50
N SER A 147 6.77 15.88 -0.47
CA SER A 147 8.20 15.70 -0.23
C SER A 147 8.79 16.78 0.69
N PHE A 148 8.50 18.06 0.42
CA PHE A 148 8.96 19.17 1.27
C PHE A 148 8.28 19.14 2.64
N GLY A 149 6.98 18.87 2.70
CA GLY A 149 6.25 18.77 3.96
C GLY A 149 6.81 17.67 4.86
N GLN A 150 7.12 16.49 4.30
CA GLN A 150 7.75 15.40 5.05
C GLN A 150 9.17 15.75 5.49
N ALA A 151 9.98 16.35 4.61
CA ALA A 151 11.34 16.76 4.94
C ALA A 151 11.36 17.78 6.09
N VAL A 152 10.50 18.80 6.02
CA VAL A 152 10.35 19.80 7.08
C VAL A 152 9.84 19.15 8.36
N PHE A 153 8.82 18.29 8.30
CA PHE A 153 8.25 17.65 9.48
C PHE A 153 9.28 16.79 10.24
N VAL A 154 10.13 16.07 9.52
CA VAL A 154 11.19 15.23 10.12
C VAL A 154 12.31 16.09 10.69
N ASP A 155 12.61 17.24 10.11
CA ASP A 155 13.70 18.13 10.53
C ASP A 155 13.28 19.16 11.62
N ILE A 156 11.97 19.31 11.89
CA ILE A 156 11.49 20.24 12.91
C ILE A 156 12.15 19.94 14.27
N GLY A 157 12.95 20.90 14.72
CA GLY A 157 13.64 20.90 16.01
C GLY A 157 13.44 22.20 16.80
N GLY A 158 14.19 22.36 17.90
CA GLY A 158 14.19 23.59 18.69
C GLY A 158 13.00 23.70 19.65
N PHE A 159 12.02 24.57 19.36
CA PHE A 159 10.87 24.78 20.26
C PHE A 159 10.06 23.50 20.46
N PHE A 160 9.82 22.73 19.41
CA PHE A 160 9.08 21.47 19.49
C PHE A 160 9.80 20.42 20.33
N ASN A 161 11.14 20.46 20.41
CA ASN A 161 11.91 19.57 21.28
C ASN A 161 11.64 19.85 22.77
N LYS A 162 11.22 21.08 23.13
CA LYS A 162 10.84 21.42 24.52
C LYS A 162 9.49 20.81 24.92
N LEU A 163 8.66 20.44 23.95
CA LEU A 163 7.35 19.81 24.16
C LEU A 163 7.44 18.28 24.24
N LEU A 164 8.64 17.71 24.10
CA LEU A 164 8.85 16.27 24.19
C LEU A 164 8.70 15.77 25.64
N PRO A 165 8.01 14.63 25.86
CA PRO A 165 8.09 13.91 27.12
C PRO A 165 9.53 13.52 27.46
N GLN A 166 9.97 13.76 28.70
CA GLN A 166 11.32 13.39 29.16
C GLN A 166 11.61 11.89 28.99
N SER A 167 10.59 11.05 29.17
CA SER A 167 10.69 9.61 28.94
C SER A 167 11.16 9.24 27.54
N TRP A 168 10.69 9.94 26.50
CA TRP A 168 11.09 9.67 25.11
C TRP A 168 12.56 10.07 24.88
N VAL A 169 12.98 11.19 25.48
CA VAL A 169 14.36 11.70 25.34
C VAL A 169 15.35 10.74 26.00
N GLU A 170 15.03 10.26 27.21
CA GLU A 170 15.88 9.31 27.94
C GLU A 170 16.01 7.99 27.18
N THR A 171 14.88 7.41 26.73
CA THR A 171 14.92 6.14 25.99
C THR A 171 15.62 6.28 24.64
N ALA A 172 15.40 7.38 23.92
CA ALA A 172 16.12 7.64 22.66
C ALA A 172 17.64 7.75 22.89
N ARG A 173 18.07 8.41 23.97
CA ARG A 173 19.51 8.54 24.32
C ARG A 173 20.15 7.26 24.84
N ALA A 174 19.35 6.36 25.41
CA ALA A 174 19.80 5.03 25.83
C ALA A 174 20.05 4.08 24.64
N THR A 175 19.56 4.43 23.45
CA THR A 175 19.72 3.62 22.24
C THR A 175 21.19 3.60 21.78
N THR A 176 21.75 2.40 21.58
CA THR A 176 23.17 2.20 21.25
C THR A 176 23.48 2.08 19.77
N TRP A 177 22.49 1.77 18.92
CA TRP A 177 22.67 1.51 17.49
C TRP A 177 22.55 2.75 16.60
N VAL A 178 22.17 3.90 17.15
CA VAL A 178 22.14 5.20 16.45
C VAL A 178 23.15 6.15 17.09
N PRO A 179 24.05 6.79 16.31
CA PRO A 179 24.95 7.81 16.85
C PRO A 179 24.15 8.93 17.52
N LYS A 180 24.49 9.26 18.77
CA LYS A 180 23.78 10.27 19.57
C LYS A 180 23.73 11.65 18.90
N GLU A 181 24.75 11.98 18.13
CA GLU A 181 24.86 13.22 17.35
C GLU A 181 23.78 13.35 16.26
N LYS A 182 23.19 12.24 15.83
CA LYS A 182 22.12 12.21 14.82
C LYS A 182 20.72 12.29 15.43
N ILE A 183 20.58 12.25 16.76
CA ILE A 183 19.29 12.34 17.45
C ILE A 183 19.07 13.82 17.79
N THR A 184 18.46 14.56 16.87
CA THR A 184 18.40 16.03 16.94
C THR A 184 17.00 16.59 16.83
N SER A 185 16.17 15.99 15.98
CA SER A 185 14.83 16.49 15.72
C SER A 185 13.80 15.93 16.70
N TRP A 186 12.62 16.56 16.74
CA TRP A 186 11.49 16.04 17.51
C TRP A 186 11.10 14.64 17.04
N PHE A 187 11.20 14.41 15.73
CA PHE A 187 10.85 13.14 15.09
C PHE A 187 11.82 12.02 15.49
N ASP A 188 13.13 12.29 15.61
CA ASP A 188 14.12 11.30 16.04
C ASP A 188 13.81 10.77 17.45
N HIS A 189 13.50 11.69 18.36
CA HIS A 189 13.13 11.36 19.74
C HIS A 189 11.81 10.61 19.81
N TYR A 190 10.82 10.98 19.00
CA TYR A 190 9.56 10.26 18.91
C TYR A 190 9.75 8.83 18.37
N LEU A 191 10.52 8.68 17.28
CA LEU A 191 10.73 7.39 16.65
C LEU A 191 11.51 6.43 17.55
N LEU A 192 12.67 6.87 18.06
CA LEU A 192 13.57 6.05 18.88
C LEU A 192 13.10 5.90 20.33
N GLY A 193 12.46 6.92 20.88
CA GLY A 193 12.01 6.93 22.27
C GLY A 193 10.67 6.23 22.48
N TYR A 194 9.78 6.28 21.48
CA TYR A 194 8.41 5.80 21.61
C TYR A 194 8.04 4.71 20.61
N VAL A 195 8.06 5.01 19.31
CA VAL A 195 7.48 4.15 18.26
C VAL A 195 8.19 2.80 18.18
N LEU A 196 9.51 2.78 18.11
CA LEU A 196 10.29 1.56 17.93
C LEU A 196 10.34 0.68 19.19
N ASN A 197 10.03 1.24 20.37
CA ASN A 197 10.00 0.49 21.63
C ASN A 197 8.63 -0.12 21.92
N LYS A 198 7.61 0.20 21.12
CA LYS A 198 6.28 -0.38 21.33
C LYS A 198 6.26 -1.84 20.91
N PRO A 199 5.58 -2.71 21.68
CA PRO A 199 5.42 -4.10 21.30
C PRO A 199 4.65 -4.18 19.99
N GLN A 200 5.23 -4.87 19.01
CA GLN A 200 4.54 -5.21 17.78
C GLN A 200 3.67 -6.43 18.06
N ILE A 201 2.36 -6.22 18.07
CA ILE A 201 1.41 -7.31 18.31
C ILE A 201 1.03 -7.89 16.96
N LEU A 202 1.59 -9.04 16.63
CA LEU A 202 1.09 -9.86 15.51
C LEU A 202 0.07 -10.86 16.05
N LEU A 203 -1.02 -11.03 15.31
CA LEU A 203 -2.06 -11.99 15.67
C LEU A 203 -1.49 -13.43 15.69
N SER A 204 -0.51 -13.71 14.84
CA SER A 204 0.23 -14.97 14.86
C SER A 204 0.86 -15.24 16.21
N ASP A 205 1.35 -14.22 16.92
CA ASP A 205 2.19 -14.38 18.10
C ASP A 205 1.37 -14.47 19.40
N THR A 206 0.03 -14.40 19.29
CA THR A 206 -0.89 -14.53 20.43
C THR A 206 -1.05 -15.98 20.89
N ASP A 207 -1.33 -16.15 22.20
CA ASP A 207 -1.55 -17.46 22.84
C ASP A 207 -2.65 -18.28 22.16
N ALA A 208 -3.66 -17.61 21.60
CA ALA A 208 -4.76 -18.24 20.87
C ALA A 208 -4.28 -19.05 19.64
N MET A 209 -3.15 -18.67 19.04
CA MET A 209 -2.58 -19.31 17.85
C MET A 209 -1.39 -20.24 18.17
N SER A 210 -1.02 -20.37 19.45
CA SER A 210 0.06 -21.26 19.92
C SER A 210 -0.24 -22.76 19.71
N ALA A 211 -1.52 -23.12 19.63
CA ALA A 211 -1.98 -24.49 19.41
C ALA A 211 -1.84 -24.98 17.95
N VAL A 212 -1.53 -24.09 17.00
CA VAL A 212 -1.34 -24.46 15.58
C VAL A 212 0.10 -24.87 15.34
N SER A 213 0.34 -26.17 15.17
CA SER A 213 1.68 -26.76 15.12
C SER A 213 2.51 -26.40 13.88
N SER A 214 1.88 -26.06 12.75
CA SER A 214 2.60 -25.68 11.54
C SER A 214 2.69 -24.15 11.39
N ASN A 215 3.92 -23.65 11.28
CA ASN A 215 4.20 -22.21 11.14
C ASN A 215 3.44 -21.59 9.96
N THR A 216 3.38 -22.28 8.82
CA THR A 216 2.65 -21.81 7.62
C THR A 216 1.15 -21.66 7.88
N MET A 217 0.52 -22.62 8.57
CA MET A 217 -0.91 -22.57 8.88
C MET A 217 -1.21 -21.50 9.93
N ARG A 218 -0.31 -21.32 10.90
CA ARG A 218 -0.39 -20.25 11.91
C ARG A 218 -0.38 -18.87 11.25
N PHE A 219 0.57 -18.61 10.35
CA PHE A 219 0.62 -17.35 9.61
C PHE A 219 -0.57 -17.18 8.65
N PHE A 220 -1.00 -18.25 7.98
CA PHE A 220 -2.16 -18.22 7.10
C PHE A 220 -3.44 -17.84 7.85
N ILE A 221 -3.74 -18.54 8.95
CA ILE A 221 -4.96 -18.31 9.74
C ILE A 221 -4.91 -16.92 10.38
N ALA A 222 -3.82 -16.59 11.08
CA ALA A 222 -3.76 -15.38 11.87
C ALA A 222 -3.61 -14.12 10.99
N ASN A 223 -2.56 -14.09 10.15
CA ASN A 223 -2.14 -12.86 9.47
C ASN A 223 -2.86 -12.64 8.14
N SER A 224 -3.28 -13.71 7.45
CA SER A 224 -4.01 -13.58 6.19
C SER A 224 -5.51 -13.74 6.38
N LEU A 225 -5.98 -14.87 6.92
CA LEU A 225 -7.40 -15.20 6.98
C LEU A 225 -8.18 -14.25 7.91
N VAL A 226 -7.79 -14.21 9.19
CA VAL A 226 -8.50 -13.43 10.22
C VAL A 226 -8.22 -11.94 10.06
N ASN A 227 -6.97 -11.54 9.84
CA ASN A 227 -6.60 -10.13 9.80
C ASN A 227 -6.94 -9.43 8.46
N THR A 228 -6.92 -10.14 7.33
CA THR A 228 -7.06 -9.49 6.00
C THR A 228 -8.25 -10.01 5.20
N ILE A 229 -8.35 -11.32 4.97
CA ILE A 229 -9.34 -11.92 4.07
C ILE A 229 -10.76 -11.74 4.63
N LEU A 230 -10.99 -12.10 5.89
CA LEU A 230 -12.32 -12.04 6.49
C LEU A 230 -12.84 -10.58 6.59
N PRO A 231 -12.06 -9.59 7.06
CA PRO A 231 -12.45 -8.18 7.00
C PRO A 231 -12.69 -7.68 5.58
N SER A 232 -11.86 -8.11 4.61
CA SER A 232 -12.04 -7.71 3.21
C SER A 232 -13.34 -8.28 2.62
N ILE A 233 -13.67 -9.55 2.89
CA ILE A 233 -14.94 -10.16 2.48
C ILE A 233 -16.12 -9.43 3.12
N LEU A 234 -16.02 -9.13 4.42
CA LEU A 234 -17.06 -8.40 5.15
C LEU A 234 -17.28 -6.99 4.56
N LEU A 235 -16.20 -6.26 4.26
CA LEU A 235 -16.27 -4.95 3.60
C LEU A 235 -16.86 -5.06 2.20
N LEU A 236 -16.47 -6.06 1.39
CA LEU A 236 -17.07 -6.29 0.07
C LEU A 236 -18.56 -6.59 0.18
N ALA A 237 -18.98 -7.39 1.15
CA ALA A 237 -20.39 -7.70 1.40
C ALA A 237 -21.17 -6.43 1.82
N LEU A 238 -20.59 -5.60 2.69
CA LEU A 238 -21.18 -4.34 3.13
C LEU A 238 -21.32 -3.35 1.98
N ILE A 239 -20.28 -3.20 1.16
CA ILE A 239 -20.29 -2.37 -0.05
C ILE A 239 -21.37 -2.85 -1.03
N TYR A 240 -21.47 -4.17 -1.26
CA TYR A 240 -22.51 -4.74 -2.10
C TYR A 240 -23.91 -4.44 -1.54
N TYR A 241 -24.10 -4.61 -0.23
CA TYR A 241 -25.39 -4.38 0.42
C TYR A 241 -25.83 -2.92 0.34
N ALA A 242 -24.89 -1.99 0.60
CA ALA A 242 -25.14 -0.56 0.61
C ALA A 242 -25.38 0.02 -0.79
N TYR A 243 -24.52 -0.31 -1.76
CA TYR A 243 -24.46 0.40 -3.05
C TYR A 243 -25.05 -0.38 -4.23
N ILE A 244 -24.90 -1.71 -4.28
CA ILE A 244 -25.19 -2.50 -5.50
C ILE A 244 -26.48 -3.32 -5.40
N ARG A 245 -26.83 -3.82 -4.21
CA ARG A 245 -27.92 -4.79 -3.98
C ARG A 245 -29.26 -4.33 -4.55
N LYS A 246 -29.69 -3.10 -4.23
CA LYS A 246 -31.01 -2.57 -4.65
C LYS A 246 -31.15 -2.58 -6.17
N GLY A 247 -30.14 -2.09 -6.90
CA GLY A 247 -30.13 -2.06 -8.36
C GLY A 247 -30.05 -3.44 -8.99
N PHE A 248 -29.22 -4.32 -8.44
CA PHE A 248 -29.01 -5.67 -8.96
C PHE A 248 -30.25 -6.56 -8.82
N ILE A 249 -30.87 -6.57 -7.64
CA ILE A 249 -32.08 -7.37 -7.37
C ILE A 249 -33.27 -6.85 -8.19
N LYS A 250 -33.42 -5.52 -8.34
CA LYS A 250 -34.46 -4.94 -9.21
C LYS A 250 -34.34 -5.43 -10.66
N LYS A 251 -33.12 -5.51 -11.20
CA LYS A 251 -32.86 -6.04 -12.55
C LYS A 251 -33.20 -7.55 -12.65
N ARG A 252 -32.84 -8.36 -11.66
CA ARG A 252 -33.17 -9.80 -11.67
C ARG A 252 -34.67 -10.07 -11.55
N LYS A 253 -35.38 -9.31 -10.71
CA LYS A 253 -36.86 -9.39 -10.61
C LYS A 253 -37.52 -9.08 -11.95
N LYS A 254 -37.08 -8.03 -12.65
CA LYS A 254 -37.56 -7.71 -14.01
C LYS A 254 -37.32 -8.85 -15.01
N ALA A 255 -36.19 -9.55 -14.88
CA ALA A 255 -35.85 -10.70 -15.72
C ALA A 255 -36.49 -12.03 -15.25
N LYS A 256 -37.43 -12.02 -14.30
CA LYS A 256 -38.04 -13.22 -13.68
C LYS A 256 -37.01 -14.25 -13.17
N ALA A 257 -35.82 -13.80 -12.79
CA ALA A 257 -34.76 -14.65 -12.27
C ALA A 257 -34.82 -14.78 -10.74
N SER A 258 -34.23 -15.86 -10.20
CA SER A 258 -34.20 -16.12 -8.74
C SER A 258 -33.56 -14.96 -7.96
N THR A 259 -34.08 -14.69 -6.76
CA THR A 259 -33.62 -13.62 -5.85
C THR A 259 -33.12 -14.15 -4.49
N GLY A 260 -32.92 -15.47 -4.37
CA GLY A 260 -32.41 -16.10 -3.13
C GLY A 260 -30.92 -15.87 -2.89
N LEU A 261 -30.33 -16.62 -1.95
CA LEU A 261 -28.92 -16.50 -1.55
C LEU A 261 -27.93 -16.59 -2.72
N GLY A 262 -28.15 -17.53 -3.65
CA GLY A 262 -27.32 -17.65 -4.85
C GLY A 262 -27.32 -16.40 -5.74
N ALA A 263 -28.41 -15.63 -5.73
CA ALA A 263 -28.47 -14.35 -6.46
C ALA A 263 -27.59 -13.27 -5.80
N HIS A 264 -27.49 -13.27 -4.47
CA HIS A 264 -26.59 -12.36 -3.76
C HIS A 264 -25.12 -12.71 -3.99
N ALA A 265 -24.77 -13.99 -3.98
CA ALA A 265 -23.43 -14.46 -4.35
C ALA A 265 -23.07 -14.07 -5.79
N ALA A 266 -23.98 -14.27 -6.74
CA ALA A 266 -23.79 -13.84 -8.13
C ALA A 266 -23.67 -12.31 -8.27
N GLY A 267 -24.39 -11.54 -7.45
CA GLY A 267 -24.29 -10.08 -7.40
C GLY A 267 -22.93 -9.62 -6.89
N LEU A 268 -22.43 -10.25 -5.83
CA LEU A 268 -21.09 -10.00 -5.28
C LEU A 268 -20.02 -10.33 -6.31
N TRP A 269 -20.11 -11.50 -6.95
CA TRP A 269 -19.18 -11.93 -8.00
C TRP A 269 -19.20 -10.95 -9.19
N LYS A 270 -20.39 -10.49 -9.61
CA LYS A 270 -20.52 -9.50 -10.68
C LYS A 270 -19.90 -8.16 -10.30
N MET A 271 -20.00 -7.75 -9.03
CA MET A 271 -19.35 -6.53 -8.54
C MET A 271 -17.83 -6.66 -8.61
N ILE A 272 -17.27 -7.79 -8.17
CA ILE A 272 -15.84 -8.08 -8.21
C ILE A 272 -15.30 -8.13 -9.64
N THR A 273 -16.07 -8.70 -10.56
CA THR A 273 -15.69 -8.87 -11.97
C THR A 273 -16.08 -7.69 -12.86
N ALA A 274 -16.77 -6.68 -12.33
CA ALA A 274 -17.26 -5.52 -13.09
C ALA A 274 -16.11 -4.71 -13.73
N SER A 275 -14.92 -4.70 -13.13
CA SER A 275 -13.73 -4.06 -13.69
C SER A 275 -12.58 -5.05 -13.77
N LYS A 276 -12.51 -5.77 -14.89
CA LYS A 276 -11.42 -6.73 -15.17
C LYS A 276 -10.04 -6.08 -15.04
N ARG A 277 -9.86 -4.85 -15.54
CA ARG A 277 -8.57 -4.13 -15.46
C ARG A 277 -8.16 -3.85 -14.03
N THR A 278 -9.04 -3.23 -13.23
CA THR A 278 -8.73 -2.86 -11.85
C THR A 278 -8.52 -4.09 -10.98
N THR A 279 -9.36 -5.12 -11.14
CA THR A 279 -9.24 -6.37 -10.38
C THR A 279 -7.94 -7.11 -10.71
N LEU A 280 -7.61 -7.25 -11.99
CA LEU A 280 -6.35 -7.88 -12.42
C LEU A 280 -5.13 -7.11 -11.91
N MET A 281 -5.14 -5.79 -12.04
CA MET A 281 -4.04 -4.97 -11.52
C MET A 281 -3.95 -5.05 -10.00
N GLY A 282 -5.06 -5.13 -9.27
CA GLY A 282 -5.05 -5.33 -7.83
C GLY A 282 -4.31 -6.62 -7.44
N ILE A 283 -4.61 -7.72 -8.11
CA ILE A 283 -3.90 -9.00 -7.93
C ILE A 283 -2.40 -8.84 -8.17
N LEU A 284 -2.02 -8.25 -9.31
CA LEU A 284 -0.61 -8.08 -9.69
C LEU A 284 0.13 -7.14 -8.73
N ILE A 285 -0.50 -6.05 -8.30
CA ILE A 285 0.07 -5.10 -7.33
C ILE A 285 0.36 -5.81 -6.01
N GLY A 286 -0.60 -6.59 -5.51
CA GLY A 286 -0.44 -7.35 -4.26
C GLY A 286 0.71 -8.35 -4.33
N ILE A 287 0.78 -9.12 -5.42
CA ILE A 287 1.86 -10.10 -5.64
C ILE A 287 3.22 -9.40 -5.79
N THR A 288 3.29 -8.36 -6.61
CA THR A 288 4.53 -7.62 -6.91
C THR A 288 5.09 -6.95 -5.67
N ALA A 289 4.22 -6.39 -4.81
CA ALA A 289 4.63 -5.83 -3.52
C ALA A 289 5.24 -6.90 -2.59
N GLY A 290 4.68 -8.11 -2.56
CA GLY A 290 5.26 -9.23 -1.80
C GLY A 290 6.60 -9.72 -2.36
N ILE A 291 6.73 -9.83 -3.69
CA ILE A 291 8.00 -10.18 -4.35
C ILE A 291 9.08 -9.14 -4.05
N HIS A 292 8.74 -7.86 -4.01
CA HIS A 292 9.69 -6.81 -3.65
C HIS A 292 10.26 -6.99 -2.24
N ILE A 293 9.43 -7.33 -1.26
CA ILE A 293 9.89 -7.61 0.12
C ILE A 293 10.86 -8.81 0.11
N LEU A 294 10.51 -9.86 -0.62
CA LEU A 294 11.36 -11.06 -0.78
C LEU A 294 12.72 -10.69 -1.38
N SER A 295 12.74 -9.91 -2.47
CA SER A 295 13.98 -9.48 -3.12
C SER A 295 14.84 -8.62 -2.18
N MET A 296 14.22 -7.70 -1.43
CA MET A 296 14.94 -6.85 -0.50
C MET A 296 15.57 -7.64 0.65
N LYS A 297 14.87 -8.64 1.20
CA LYS A 297 15.42 -9.49 2.25
C LYS A 297 16.53 -10.41 1.74
N GLY A 298 16.40 -10.93 0.51
CA GLY A 298 17.45 -11.77 -0.09
C GLY A 298 18.76 -11.05 -0.41
N MET A 299 18.76 -9.71 -0.38
CA MET A 299 19.97 -8.88 -0.59
C MET A 299 20.64 -8.43 0.72
N GLN A 300 20.03 -8.68 1.88
CA GLN A 300 20.60 -8.40 3.21
C GLN A 300 21.41 -9.58 3.71
#